data_AF-A0A3P7MY47-F1
#
_entry.id   AF-A0A3P7MY47-F1
#
_cell.length_a   1.000
_cell.length_b   1.000
_cell.length_c   1.000
_cell.angle_alpha   90.00
_cell.angle_beta   90.00
_cell.angle_gamma   90.00
#
_symmetry.space_group_name_H-M   'P 1'
#
loop_
_entity.id
_entity.type
_entity.pdbx_description
1 polymer ?
#
loop_
_entity_poly.entity_id
_entity_poly.type
_entity_poly.pdbx_seq_one_letter_code
_entity_poly.pdbx_strand_id
1 'polypeptide(L)'
;MSTPDCVSVAIPPYHFIHVLDKNTNVSKLVSGPATFFRKDHEKIVKMPQGMITITPKSYCKILNPVKKDEIGNVIIDEYDQASLAYGDEEYRFAQPPFPLYPGEELVKEVTPLTILSANSALLLSALVNFQSEGGVDRTAGERWLLEGPERVNVLKAYNLDEKHALHVKAKRTHVDDFGKRRRHGEEWLITHLDAESHIPSVDEEVVKVVSPIVLSSTNYCVICDPVDDKGVPKIGKKVLIQGEKAFFLMPGERLDAGINNVYVLGQNEGIILRAMESFQDGNTVGLLFSIL
;
A
#
# COMPACT_ATOMS: atom_id res chain seq x y z
N MET A 1 53.37 -1.00 19.38
CA MET A 1 53.39 -0.33 20.71
C MET A 1 52.85 -1.33 21.72
N SER A 2 53.69 -1.82 22.62
CA SER A 2 53.30 -2.76 23.68
C SER A 2 52.34 -2.08 24.64
N THR A 3 51.13 -2.62 24.78
CA THR A 3 50.18 -2.25 25.82
C THR A 3 50.82 -2.42 27.20
N PRO A 4 50.56 -1.52 28.16
CA PRO A 4 51.12 -1.64 29.51
C PRO A 4 50.71 -2.98 30.13
N ASP A 5 51.68 -3.70 30.71
CA ASP A 5 51.47 -4.96 31.42
C ASP A 5 50.65 -4.71 32.70
N CYS A 6 49.33 -4.64 32.54
CA CYS A 6 48.41 -4.49 33.66
C CYS A 6 48.20 -5.86 34.34
N VAL A 7 48.35 -5.90 35.66
CA VAL A 7 48.22 -7.13 36.46
C VAL A 7 46.75 -7.56 36.60
N SER A 8 45.83 -6.59 36.64
CA SER A 8 44.40 -6.84 36.68
C SER A 8 43.65 -5.89 35.76
N VAL A 9 42.62 -6.39 35.10
CA VAL A 9 41.80 -5.63 34.17
C VAL A 9 40.33 -5.86 34.51
N ALA A 10 39.62 -4.78 34.82
CA ALA A 10 38.17 -4.81 34.94
C ALA A 10 37.54 -4.89 33.54
N ILE A 11 36.67 -5.87 33.34
CA ILE A 11 35.89 -6.06 32.12
C ILE A 11 34.45 -5.65 32.44
N PRO A 12 33.99 -4.49 31.97
CA PRO A 12 32.62 -4.03 32.21
C PRO A 12 31.57 -4.98 31.60
N PRO A 13 30.28 -4.83 31.97
CA PRO A 13 29.19 -5.47 31.24
C PRO A 13 29.28 -5.19 29.73
N TYR A 14 28.92 -6.19 28.92
CA TYR A 14 28.97 -6.12 27.45
C TYR A 14 30.34 -5.74 26.88
N HIS A 15 31.43 -6.06 27.57
CA HIS A 15 32.78 -5.93 27.07
C HIS A 15 33.49 -7.28 27.07
N PHE A 16 34.55 -7.39 26.27
CA PHE A 16 35.39 -8.57 26.22
C PHE A 16 36.86 -8.24 26.05
N ILE A 17 37.74 -9.17 26.43
CA ILE A 17 39.19 -9.12 26.20
C ILE A 17 39.66 -10.39 25.50
N HIS A 18 40.84 -10.31 24.88
CA HIS A 18 41.55 -11.47 24.36
C HIS A 18 42.82 -11.70 25.18
N VAL A 19 42.98 -12.93 25.67
CA VAL A 19 44.11 -13.33 26.52
C VAL A 19 44.84 -14.48 25.85
N LEU A 20 46.13 -14.31 25.60
CA LEU A 20 47.03 -15.35 25.10
C LEU A 20 47.69 -16.06 26.29
N ASP A 21 47.50 -17.37 26.39
CA ASP A 21 48.30 -18.23 27.24
C ASP A 21 49.60 -18.59 26.51
N LYS A 22 50.75 -18.24 27.08
CA LYS A 22 52.08 -18.51 26.48
C LYS A 22 52.51 -19.96 26.58
N ASN A 23 51.94 -20.75 27.50
CA ASN A 23 52.29 -22.16 27.66
C ASN A 23 51.65 -23.00 26.56
N THR A 24 50.38 -22.73 26.25
CA THR A 24 49.63 -23.44 25.19
C THR A 24 49.64 -22.70 23.85
N ASN A 25 50.09 -21.44 23.85
CA ASN A 25 50.02 -20.51 22.71
C ASN A 25 48.57 -20.30 22.20
N VAL A 26 47.58 -20.50 23.06
CA VAL A 26 46.16 -20.33 22.73
C VAL A 26 45.65 -18.97 23.18
N SER A 27 44.94 -18.29 22.27
CA SER A 27 44.21 -17.06 22.59
C SER A 27 42.75 -17.39 22.93
N LYS A 28 42.33 -17.03 24.14
CA LYS A 28 40.96 -17.19 24.64
C LYS A 28 40.24 -15.85 24.77
N LEU A 29 38.91 -15.94 24.68
CA LEU A 29 37.99 -14.84 24.90
C LEU A 29 37.54 -14.82 26.37
N VAL A 30 37.53 -13.63 26.99
CA VAL A 30 36.94 -13.45 28.32
C VAL A 30 35.92 -12.32 28.27
N SER A 31 34.66 -12.63 28.59
CA SER A 31 33.54 -11.67 28.63
C SER A 31 33.29 -11.13 30.04
N GLY A 32 32.89 -9.86 30.13
CA GLY A 32 32.45 -9.25 31.39
C GLY A 32 30.98 -9.54 31.72
N PRO A 33 30.50 -9.18 32.92
CA PRO A 33 31.19 -8.42 33.96
C PRO A 33 32.13 -9.28 34.81
N ALA A 34 33.43 -9.01 34.76
CA ALA A 34 34.43 -9.75 35.51
C ALA A 34 35.70 -8.92 35.70
N THR A 35 36.44 -9.17 36.78
CA THR A 35 37.81 -8.67 36.92
C THR A 35 38.76 -9.79 36.56
N PHE A 36 39.51 -9.62 35.47
CA PHE A 36 40.49 -10.58 35.03
C PHE A 36 41.83 -10.31 35.70
N PHE A 37 42.38 -11.33 36.36
CA PHE A 37 43.72 -11.29 36.97
C PHE A 37 44.67 -12.10 36.09
N ARG A 38 45.64 -11.42 35.49
CA ARG A 38 46.60 -12.04 34.58
C ARG A 38 47.60 -12.90 35.35
N LYS A 39 47.71 -14.18 35.00
CA LYS A 39 48.78 -15.06 35.50
C LYS A 39 50.10 -14.81 34.77
N ASP A 40 51.21 -15.31 35.31
CA ASP A 40 52.56 -15.08 34.74
C ASP A 40 52.70 -15.56 33.30
N HIS A 41 52.06 -16.69 32.96
CA HIS A 41 52.05 -17.26 31.61
C HIS A 41 51.01 -16.60 30.69
N GLU A 42 50.17 -15.69 31.17
CA GLU A 42 49.13 -15.05 30.35
C GLU A 42 49.57 -13.66 29.89
N LYS A 43 49.12 -13.27 28.70
CA LYS A 43 49.30 -11.95 28.12
C LYS A 43 47.98 -11.43 27.59
N ILE A 44 47.60 -10.22 27.98
CA ILE A 44 46.41 -9.55 27.44
C ILE A 44 46.77 -9.00 26.05
N VAL A 45 46.15 -9.54 25.02
CA VAL A 45 46.38 -9.15 23.61
C VAL A 45 45.47 -8.01 23.20
N LYS A 46 44.20 -8.05 23.64
CA LYS A 46 43.23 -6.95 23.44
C LYS A 46 42.71 -6.47 24.79
N MET A 47 42.77 -5.16 25.00
CA MET A 47 42.13 -4.48 26.13
C MET A 47 40.60 -4.55 26.01
N PRO A 48 39.83 -4.22 27.08
CA PRO A 48 38.37 -4.34 27.05
C PRO A 48 37.75 -3.58 25.88
N GLN A 49 37.07 -4.30 25.00
CA GLN A 49 36.33 -3.78 23.85
C GLN A 49 34.84 -4.03 24.05
N GLY A 50 34.01 -3.07 23.60
CA GLY A 50 32.56 -3.24 23.61
C GLY A 50 32.12 -4.36 22.68
N MET A 51 31.15 -5.16 23.12
CA MET A 51 30.49 -6.15 22.29
C MET A 51 29.72 -5.47 21.14
N ILE A 52 29.63 -6.16 20.01
CA ILE A 52 28.91 -5.68 18.84
C ILE A 52 27.41 -5.78 19.14
N THR A 53 26.70 -4.66 19.00
CA THR A 53 25.26 -4.58 19.18
C THR A 53 24.61 -4.21 17.85
N ILE A 54 23.75 -5.09 17.34
CA ILE A 54 23.08 -4.91 16.04
C ILE A 54 21.62 -4.56 16.28
N THR A 55 21.17 -3.43 15.73
CA THR A 55 19.76 -3.01 15.82
C THR A 55 18.87 -3.89 14.93
N PRO A 56 17.55 -4.02 15.22
CA PRO A 56 16.60 -4.84 14.44
C PRO A 56 16.60 -4.65 12.92
N LYS A 57 17.01 -3.46 12.45
CA LYS A 57 17.03 -3.10 11.02
C LYS A 57 18.43 -2.95 10.46
N SER A 58 19.43 -3.56 11.09
CA SER A 58 20.82 -3.48 10.66
C SER A 58 21.46 -4.86 10.59
N TYR A 59 22.63 -4.92 9.96
CA TYR A 59 23.46 -6.11 9.87
C TYR A 59 24.94 -5.72 9.94
N CYS A 60 25.79 -6.69 10.24
CA CYS A 60 27.24 -6.55 10.08
C CYS A 60 27.80 -7.76 9.33
N LYS A 61 29.06 -7.65 8.87
CA LYS A 61 29.75 -8.73 8.15
C LYS A 61 31.05 -9.09 8.86
N ILE A 62 31.23 -10.37 9.13
CA ILE A 62 32.38 -10.90 9.87
C ILE A 62 33.14 -11.86 8.96
N LEU A 63 34.46 -11.77 8.98
CA LEU A 63 35.39 -12.67 8.31
C LEU A 63 35.97 -13.66 9.32
N ASN A 64 36.23 -14.88 8.84
CA ASN A 64 36.69 -16.01 9.66
C ASN A 64 35.75 -16.33 10.83
N PRO A 65 34.42 -16.47 10.58
CA PRO A 65 33.46 -16.67 11.65
C PRO A 65 33.76 -17.94 12.44
N VAL A 66 33.43 -17.94 13.73
CA VAL A 66 33.48 -19.15 14.55
C VAL A 66 32.54 -20.24 14.01
N LYS A 67 33.03 -21.48 13.99
CA LYS A 67 32.21 -22.65 13.69
C LYS A 67 31.29 -22.93 14.86
N LYS A 68 30.04 -23.24 14.56
CA LYS A 68 29.01 -23.56 15.55
C LYS A 68 28.54 -25.01 15.37
N ASP A 69 28.16 -25.64 16.48
CA ASP A 69 27.50 -26.95 16.47
C ASP A 69 26.04 -26.83 16.01
N GLU A 70 25.32 -27.97 15.95
CA GLU A 70 23.91 -28.02 15.56
C GLU A 70 22.97 -27.24 16.51
N ILE A 71 23.44 -26.93 17.72
CA ILE A 71 22.69 -26.22 18.77
C ILE A 71 23.01 -24.71 18.72
N GLY A 72 24.05 -24.30 17.96
CA GLY A 72 24.50 -22.92 17.83
C GLY A 72 25.61 -22.52 18.81
N ASN A 73 26.17 -23.45 19.58
CA ASN A 73 27.32 -23.20 20.45
C ASN A 73 28.61 -23.20 19.64
N VAL A 74 29.57 -22.38 20.04
CA VAL A 74 30.89 -22.33 19.38
C VAL A 74 31.63 -23.65 19.62
N ILE A 75 32.15 -24.24 18.54
CA ILE A 75 32.99 -25.43 18.60
C ILE A 75 34.37 -24.99 19.10
N ILE A 76 34.73 -25.49 20.28
CA ILE A 76 36.02 -25.26 20.93
C ILE A 76 36.83 -26.55 20.82
N ASP A 77 38.13 -26.44 20.56
CA ASP A 77 39.04 -27.58 20.50
C ASP A 77 39.53 -28.03 21.89
N GLU A 78 40.38 -29.06 21.93
CA GLU A 78 40.94 -29.65 23.16
C GLU A 78 41.81 -28.68 23.98
N TYR A 79 42.17 -27.51 23.41
CA TYR A 79 43.04 -26.52 24.02
C TYR A 79 42.30 -25.22 24.38
N ASP A 80 40.97 -25.24 24.45
CA ASP A 80 40.11 -24.08 24.69
C ASP A 80 40.18 -23.00 23.58
N GLN A 81 40.57 -23.37 22.36
CA GLN A 81 40.59 -22.46 21.22
C GLN A 81 39.30 -22.59 20.39
N ALA A 82 38.70 -21.45 20.04
CA ALA A 82 37.54 -21.43 19.16
C ALA A 82 37.93 -21.82 17.73
N SER A 83 37.21 -22.78 17.14
CA SER A 83 37.44 -23.20 15.75
C SER A 83 36.85 -22.16 14.78
N LEU A 84 37.65 -21.66 13.85
CA LEU A 84 37.25 -20.67 12.85
C LEU A 84 37.05 -21.30 11.47
N ALA A 85 36.11 -20.76 10.70
CA ALA A 85 35.96 -21.03 9.28
C ALA A 85 36.80 -20.02 8.47
N TYR A 86 38.10 -20.28 8.36
CA TYR A 86 39.03 -19.36 7.69
C TYR A 86 38.67 -19.13 6.22
N GLY A 87 38.61 -17.86 5.81
CA GLY A 87 38.27 -17.42 4.46
C GLY A 87 36.77 -17.24 4.21
N ASP A 88 35.91 -17.71 5.12
CA ASP A 88 34.47 -17.56 5.02
C ASP A 88 34.00 -16.23 5.60
N GLU A 89 32.84 -15.78 5.14
CA GLU A 89 32.19 -14.56 5.58
C GLU A 89 30.78 -14.85 6.12
N GLU A 90 30.46 -14.33 7.29
CA GLU A 90 29.13 -14.47 7.93
C GLU A 90 28.46 -13.10 8.04
N TYR A 91 27.21 -13.02 7.61
CA TYR A 91 26.35 -11.87 7.87
C TYR A 91 25.59 -12.12 9.18
N ARG A 92 25.71 -11.21 10.15
CA ARG A 92 24.95 -11.27 11.41
C ARG A 92 23.87 -10.19 11.44
N PHE A 93 22.68 -10.57 11.87
CA PHE A 93 21.52 -9.69 12.04
C PHE A 93 21.27 -9.39 13.51
N ALA A 94 20.13 -8.78 13.83
CA ALA A 94 19.78 -8.41 15.19
C ALA A 94 19.74 -9.64 16.13
N GLN A 95 20.57 -9.57 17.17
CA GLN A 95 20.74 -10.60 18.17
C GLN A 95 21.30 -9.98 19.47
N PRO A 96 21.36 -10.71 20.60
CA PRO A 96 22.00 -10.21 21.80
C PRO A 96 23.44 -9.73 21.54
N PRO A 97 23.94 -8.72 22.26
CA PRO A 97 25.30 -8.22 22.07
C PRO A 97 26.33 -9.35 22.17
N PHE A 98 27.22 -9.42 21.19
CA PHE A 98 28.17 -10.53 21.07
C PHE A 98 29.61 -10.04 20.94
N PRO A 99 30.58 -10.78 21.50
CA PRO A 99 32.00 -10.51 21.33
C PRO A 99 32.51 -11.03 19.98
N LEU A 100 33.68 -10.53 19.55
CA LEU A 100 34.45 -11.16 18.48
C LEU A 100 35.42 -12.16 19.10
N TYR A 101 35.47 -13.37 18.58
CA TYR A 101 36.45 -14.37 19.01
C TYR A 101 37.85 -14.03 18.46
N PRO A 102 38.93 -14.51 19.10
CA PRO A 102 40.28 -14.35 18.57
C PRO A 102 40.38 -14.89 17.13
N GLY A 103 40.70 -14.02 16.18
CA GLY A 103 40.81 -14.34 14.74
C GLY A 103 39.57 -13.96 13.90
N GLU A 104 38.42 -13.69 14.52
CA GLU A 104 37.30 -13.05 13.83
C GLU A 104 37.61 -11.58 13.55
N GLU A 105 37.21 -11.11 12.36
CA GLU A 105 37.39 -9.72 11.95
C GLU A 105 36.06 -9.12 11.50
N LEU A 106 35.72 -7.94 12.05
CA LEU A 106 34.54 -7.18 11.61
C LEU A 106 34.89 -6.40 10.34
N VAL A 107 34.56 -6.97 9.19
CA VAL A 107 34.86 -6.38 7.87
C VAL A 107 33.88 -5.26 7.52
N LYS A 108 32.61 -5.44 7.90
CA LYS A 108 31.58 -4.41 7.72
C LYS A 108 30.95 -4.06 9.05
N GLU A 109 31.09 -2.80 9.45
CA GLU A 109 30.43 -2.25 10.63
C GLU A 109 28.90 -2.34 10.53
N VAL A 110 28.23 -2.10 11.65
CA VAL A 110 26.77 -2.18 11.76
C VAL A 110 26.13 -1.20 10.77
N THR A 111 25.55 -1.75 9.71
CA THR A 111 24.98 -1.02 8.58
C THR A 111 23.47 -1.27 8.51
N PRO A 112 22.63 -0.26 8.28
CA PRO A 112 21.19 -0.47 8.10
C PRO A 112 20.89 -1.33 6.88
N LEU A 113 19.86 -2.18 7.00
CA LEU A 113 19.30 -2.95 5.90
C LEU A 113 18.70 -2.01 4.85
N THR A 114 18.83 -2.38 3.58
CA THR A 114 18.19 -1.65 2.48
C THR A 114 16.69 -1.96 2.49
N ILE A 115 15.87 -0.93 2.71
CA ILE A 115 14.41 -1.05 2.71
C ILE A 115 13.91 -0.73 1.30
N LEU A 116 13.18 -1.67 0.69
CA LEU A 116 12.52 -1.44 -0.60
C LEU A 116 11.16 -0.78 -0.41
N SER A 117 10.92 0.24 -1.23
CA SER A 117 9.62 0.90 -1.31
C SER A 117 8.69 0.17 -2.26
N ALA A 118 7.40 0.45 -2.17
CA ALA A 118 6.44 -0.06 -3.14
C ALA A 118 6.81 0.40 -4.56
N ASN A 119 6.56 -0.45 -5.56
CA ASN A 119 6.96 -0.24 -6.97
C ASN A 119 8.49 -0.11 -7.18
N SER A 120 9.31 -0.70 -6.31
CA SER A 120 10.76 -0.78 -6.49
C SER A 120 11.22 -2.24 -6.40
N ALA A 121 12.35 -2.55 -7.05
CA ALA A 121 12.96 -3.88 -7.01
C ALA A 121 14.48 -3.78 -6.98
N LEU A 122 15.15 -4.76 -6.37
CA LEU A 122 16.59 -4.94 -6.49
C LEU A 122 16.89 -5.95 -7.60
N LEU A 123 17.79 -5.59 -8.50
CA LEU A 123 18.37 -6.53 -9.44
C LEU A 123 19.57 -7.21 -8.78
N LEU A 124 19.41 -8.49 -8.45
CA LEU A 124 20.44 -9.30 -7.84
C LEU A 124 21.23 -10.06 -8.91
N SER A 125 22.50 -10.34 -8.62
CA SER A 125 23.38 -11.17 -9.45
C SER A 125 24.05 -12.20 -8.56
N ALA A 126 23.99 -13.47 -8.95
CA ALA A 126 24.71 -14.52 -8.25
C ALA A 126 26.21 -14.36 -8.50
N LEU A 127 27.00 -14.30 -7.43
CA LEU A 127 28.46 -14.26 -7.52
C LEU A 127 29.06 -15.65 -7.69
N VAL A 128 28.42 -16.66 -7.09
CA VAL A 128 28.81 -18.06 -7.10
C VAL A 128 27.56 -18.93 -7.27
N ASN A 129 27.74 -20.21 -7.57
CA ASN A 129 26.64 -21.16 -7.57
C ASN A 129 26.17 -21.41 -6.13
N PHE A 130 24.88 -21.29 -5.86
CA PHE A 130 24.30 -21.57 -4.55
C PHE A 130 22.83 -21.94 -4.66
N GLN A 131 22.30 -22.61 -3.64
CA GLN A 131 20.87 -22.86 -3.51
C GLN A 131 20.24 -21.80 -2.60
N SER A 132 19.21 -21.12 -3.10
CA SER A 132 18.46 -20.13 -2.30
C SER A 132 17.55 -20.78 -1.26
N GLU A 133 17.07 -20.01 -0.28
CA GLU A 133 16.16 -20.47 0.78
C GLU A 133 14.85 -21.07 0.23
N GLY A 134 14.39 -20.62 -0.95
CA GLY A 134 13.23 -21.20 -1.64
C GLY A 134 13.53 -22.50 -2.40
N GLY A 135 14.73 -23.08 -2.24
CA GLY A 135 15.16 -24.30 -2.93
C GLY A 135 15.57 -24.10 -4.39
N VAL A 136 15.57 -22.86 -4.90
CA VAL A 136 15.96 -22.55 -6.28
C VAL A 136 17.48 -22.52 -6.39
N ASP A 137 18.04 -23.38 -7.23
CA ASP A 137 19.46 -23.37 -7.59
C ASP A 137 19.76 -22.18 -8.48
N ARG A 138 20.77 -21.38 -8.10
CA ARG A 138 21.22 -20.20 -8.83
C ARG A 138 22.63 -20.44 -9.36
N THR A 139 22.84 -20.09 -10.62
CA THR A 139 24.15 -20.19 -11.29
C THR A 139 24.92 -18.87 -11.24
N ALA A 140 26.24 -18.93 -11.16
CA ALA A 140 27.07 -17.73 -11.13
C ALA A 140 26.84 -16.86 -12.37
N GLY A 141 26.62 -15.56 -12.16
CA GLY A 141 26.27 -14.60 -13.20
C GLY A 141 24.77 -14.50 -13.52
N GLU A 142 23.94 -15.42 -13.01
CA GLU A 142 22.48 -15.34 -13.13
C GLU A 142 21.94 -14.10 -12.42
N ARG A 143 20.93 -13.47 -13.01
CA ARG A 143 20.30 -12.26 -12.47
C ARG A 143 18.81 -12.47 -12.26
N TRP A 144 18.28 -11.95 -11.15
CA TRP A 144 16.86 -11.98 -10.84
C TRP A 144 16.42 -10.74 -10.07
N LEU A 145 15.12 -10.48 -10.05
CA LEU A 145 14.54 -9.37 -9.31
C LEU A 145 14.07 -9.81 -7.93
N LEU A 146 14.33 -8.97 -6.93
CA LEU A 146 13.68 -8.99 -5.62
C LEU A 146 12.73 -7.80 -5.56
N GLU A 147 11.43 -8.07 -5.71
CA GLU A 147 10.39 -7.05 -5.72
C GLU A 147 10.08 -6.56 -4.30
N GLY A 148 9.90 -5.25 -4.17
CA GLY A 148 9.46 -4.62 -2.92
C GLY A 148 8.00 -4.95 -2.59
N PRO A 149 7.51 -4.54 -1.40
CA PRO A 149 6.16 -4.84 -0.96
C PRO A 149 5.10 -4.25 -1.91
N GLU A 150 4.05 -5.01 -2.17
CA GLU A 150 2.95 -4.61 -3.03
C GLU A 150 2.16 -3.45 -2.41
N ARG A 151 1.76 -2.46 -3.22
CA ARG A 151 1.02 -1.28 -2.76
C ARG A 151 -0.49 -1.55 -2.83
N VAL A 152 -1.13 -1.75 -1.69
CA VAL A 152 -2.60 -1.78 -1.60
C VAL A 152 -3.12 -0.33 -1.52
N ASN A 153 -3.97 0.09 -2.46
CA ASN A 153 -4.64 1.38 -2.39
C ASN A 153 -5.97 1.24 -1.63
N VAL A 154 -6.17 2.04 -0.59
CA VAL A 154 -7.45 2.12 0.14
C VAL A 154 -8.37 3.10 -0.59
N LEU A 155 -9.50 2.62 -1.10
CA LEU A 155 -10.54 3.45 -1.70
C LEU A 155 -11.57 3.85 -0.63
N LYS A 156 -12.01 5.10 -0.66
CA LYS A 156 -13.10 5.59 0.20
C LYS A 156 -14.45 5.34 -0.47
N ALA A 157 -15.44 4.94 0.32
CA ALA A 157 -16.83 4.84 -0.14
C ALA A 157 -17.45 6.23 -0.33
N TYR A 158 -18.33 6.34 -1.31
CA TYR A 158 -19.23 7.48 -1.50
C TYR A 158 -20.54 7.19 -0.77
N ASN A 159 -20.93 8.04 0.18
CA ASN A 159 -22.23 7.93 0.84
C ASN A 159 -23.31 8.47 -0.09
N LEU A 160 -24.40 7.71 -0.26
CA LEU A 160 -25.51 8.04 -1.13
C LEU A 160 -26.74 8.32 -0.25
N ASP A 161 -27.43 9.42 -0.52
CA ASP A 161 -28.61 9.84 0.21
C ASP A 161 -29.63 10.48 -0.75
N GLU A 162 -30.70 11.07 -0.21
CA GLU A 162 -31.70 11.77 -1.02
C GLU A 162 -31.13 13.00 -1.76
N LYS A 163 -29.97 13.51 -1.33
CA LYS A 163 -29.32 14.71 -1.87
C LYS A 163 -28.12 14.40 -2.77
N HIS A 164 -27.59 13.17 -2.73
CA HIS A 164 -26.38 12.78 -3.42
C HIS A 164 -26.57 11.43 -4.13
N ALA A 165 -26.37 11.45 -5.44
CA ALA A 165 -26.25 10.26 -6.27
C ALA A 165 -24.88 10.26 -6.98
N LEU A 166 -24.43 9.07 -7.39
CA LEU A 166 -23.15 8.90 -8.06
C LEU A 166 -23.36 8.70 -9.57
N HIS A 167 -22.75 9.56 -10.38
CA HIS A 167 -22.68 9.36 -11.82
C HIS A 167 -21.43 8.57 -12.17
N VAL A 168 -21.61 7.37 -12.71
CA VAL A 168 -20.55 6.40 -12.99
C VAL A 168 -20.50 6.06 -14.46
N LYS A 169 -19.30 5.79 -14.95
CA LYS A 169 -19.01 5.36 -16.32
C LYS A 169 -18.21 4.06 -16.32
N ALA A 170 -18.54 3.13 -17.22
CA ALA A 170 -17.81 1.89 -17.36
C ALA A 170 -16.52 2.09 -18.18
N LYS A 171 -15.37 1.79 -17.57
CA LYS A 171 -14.06 1.77 -18.25
C LYS A 171 -13.87 0.56 -19.15
N ARG A 172 -14.60 -0.52 -18.90
CA ARG A 172 -14.64 -1.73 -19.74
C ARG A 172 -15.98 -2.43 -19.61
N THR A 173 -16.30 -3.31 -20.54
CA THR A 173 -17.53 -4.13 -20.45
C THR A 173 -17.40 -5.11 -19.29
N HIS A 174 -18.27 -5.00 -18.29
CA HIS A 174 -18.25 -5.82 -17.08
C HIS A 174 -19.68 -6.00 -16.54
N VAL A 175 -19.81 -6.74 -15.44
CA VAL A 175 -21.04 -6.83 -14.64
C VAL A 175 -20.79 -6.04 -13.37
N ASP A 176 -21.65 -5.06 -13.09
CA ASP A 176 -21.53 -4.22 -11.89
C ASP A 176 -21.90 -4.99 -10.61
N ASP A 177 -21.67 -4.38 -9.45
CA ASP A 177 -21.95 -4.99 -8.14
C ASP A 177 -23.45 -5.29 -7.92
N PHE A 178 -24.32 -4.69 -8.73
CA PHE A 178 -25.77 -4.89 -8.73
C PHE A 178 -26.22 -5.98 -9.71
N GLY A 179 -25.28 -6.67 -10.38
CA GLY A 179 -25.56 -7.76 -11.31
C GLY A 179 -26.00 -7.30 -12.71
N LYS A 180 -25.89 -6.01 -13.04
CA LYS A 180 -26.26 -5.46 -14.35
C LYS A 180 -25.04 -5.41 -15.26
N ARG A 181 -25.21 -5.90 -16.49
CA ARG A 181 -24.14 -5.88 -17.50
C ARG A 181 -23.98 -4.46 -18.08
N ARG A 182 -22.81 -3.86 -17.86
CA ARG A 182 -22.43 -2.53 -18.36
C ARG A 182 -21.47 -2.66 -19.54
N ARG A 183 -21.71 -1.89 -20.61
CA ARG A 183 -20.81 -1.85 -21.78
C ARG A 183 -19.75 -0.78 -21.58
N HIS A 184 -18.58 -0.95 -22.19
CA HIS A 184 -17.55 0.08 -22.21
C HIS A 184 -18.12 1.44 -22.67
N GLY A 185 -17.89 2.48 -21.88
CA GLY A 185 -18.37 3.84 -22.13
C GLY A 185 -19.81 4.11 -21.71
N GLU A 186 -20.57 3.10 -21.27
CA GLU A 186 -21.91 3.28 -20.72
C GLU A 186 -21.86 4.10 -19.43
N GLU A 187 -22.80 5.03 -19.28
CA GLU A 187 -22.94 5.93 -18.13
C GLU A 187 -24.27 5.65 -17.41
N TRP A 188 -24.25 5.62 -16.08
CA TRP A 188 -25.45 5.40 -15.26
C TRP A 188 -25.37 6.13 -13.93
N LEU A 189 -26.51 6.19 -13.24
CA LEU A 189 -26.63 6.78 -11.91
C LEU A 189 -26.78 5.66 -10.87
N ILE A 190 -26.10 5.80 -9.73
CA ILE A 190 -26.29 4.97 -8.53
C ILE A 190 -26.87 5.89 -7.44
N THR A 191 -27.99 5.50 -6.87
CA THR A 191 -28.75 6.31 -5.91
C THR A 191 -28.87 5.62 -4.56
N HIS A 192 -29.40 6.33 -3.56
CA HIS A 192 -29.70 5.74 -2.25
C HIS A 192 -30.74 4.60 -2.30
N LEU A 193 -31.49 4.46 -3.40
CA LEU A 193 -32.39 3.33 -3.62
C LEU A 193 -31.64 2.05 -3.99
N ASP A 194 -30.43 2.19 -4.54
CA ASP A 194 -29.58 1.07 -4.94
C ASP A 194 -28.66 0.63 -3.80
N ALA A 195 -28.01 1.59 -3.11
CA ALA A 195 -27.13 1.34 -1.96
C ALA A 195 -27.00 2.57 -1.05
N GLU A 196 -26.76 2.37 0.25
CA GLU A 196 -26.44 3.46 1.20
C GLU A 196 -25.06 4.09 0.95
N SER A 197 -24.12 3.30 0.45
CA SER A 197 -22.80 3.78 0.02
C SER A 197 -22.26 2.91 -1.10
N HIS A 198 -21.40 3.48 -1.95
CA HIS A 198 -20.79 2.77 -3.08
C HIS A 198 -19.27 2.96 -3.09
N ILE A 199 -18.53 1.87 -3.25
CA ILE A 199 -17.09 1.89 -3.48
C ILE A 199 -16.87 1.57 -4.96
N PRO A 200 -16.38 2.52 -5.77
CA PRO A 200 -16.20 2.28 -7.20
C PRO A 200 -15.23 1.13 -7.46
N SER A 201 -15.66 0.20 -8.31
CA SER A 201 -14.81 -0.91 -8.75
C SER A 201 -13.69 -0.44 -9.67
N VAL A 202 -12.71 -1.30 -9.95
CA VAL A 202 -11.58 -1.03 -10.86
C VAL A 202 -12.07 -0.66 -12.26
N ASP A 203 -13.22 -1.23 -12.66
CA ASP A 203 -13.83 -1.07 -13.98
C ASP A 203 -14.82 0.10 -14.06
N GLU A 204 -14.96 0.84 -12.97
CA GLU A 204 -15.83 2.01 -12.85
C GLU A 204 -15.01 3.29 -12.77
N GLU A 205 -15.55 4.34 -13.39
CA GLU A 205 -15.05 5.71 -13.30
C GLU A 205 -16.14 6.60 -12.71
N VAL A 206 -15.84 7.25 -11.58
CA VAL A 206 -16.74 8.26 -11.02
C VAL A 206 -16.60 9.54 -11.83
N VAL A 207 -17.63 9.87 -12.60
CA VAL A 207 -17.68 11.09 -13.40
C VAL A 207 -17.93 12.30 -12.49
N LYS A 208 -18.94 12.21 -11.62
CA LYS A 208 -19.29 13.26 -10.64
C LYS A 208 -20.29 12.77 -9.60
N VAL A 209 -20.40 13.51 -8.50
CA VAL A 209 -21.54 13.43 -7.56
C VAL A 209 -22.63 14.39 -8.05
N VAL A 210 -23.88 13.94 -8.05
CA VAL A 210 -25.04 14.65 -8.61
C VAL A 210 -26.05 14.92 -7.50
N SER A 211 -26.61 16.14 -7.49
CA SER A 211 -27.73 16.53 -6.61
C SER A 211 -29.06 16.43 -7.34
N PRO A 212 -30.17 16.16 -6.63
CA PRO A 212 -31.49 16.09 -7.25
C PRO A 212 -31.95 17.47 -7.72
N ILE A 213 -32.79 17.48 -8.74
CA ILE A 213 -33.66 18.60 -9.07
C ILE A 213 -34.85 18.54 -8.11
N VAL A 214 -35.14 19.68 -7.47
CA VAL A 214 -36.28 19.83 -6.56
C VAL A 214 -37.27 20.83 -7.16
N LEU A 215 -38.49 20.38 -7.41
CA LEU A 215 -39.61 21.19 -7.86
C LEU A 215 -40.59 21.40 -6.69
N SER A 216 -41.04 22.63 -6.50
CA SER A 216 -42.15 22.97 -5.60
C SER A 216 -43.51 22.83 -6.31
N SER A 217 -44.60 22.97 -5.56
CA SER A 217 -45.98 22.91 -6.09
C SER A 217 -46.28 23.95 -7.19
N THR A 218 -45.52 25.04 -7.23
CA THR A 218 -45.67 26.13 -8.22
C THR A 218 -44.69 26.01 -9.38
N ASN A 219 -43.90 24.94 -9.47
CA ASN A 219 -42.82 24.84 -10.43
C ASN A 219 -43.05 23.70 -11.42
N TYR A 220 -42.49 23.89 -12.61
CA TYR A 220 -42.40 22.86 -13.64
C TYR A 220 -41.04 22.93 -14.34
N CYS A 221 -40.64 21.84 -14.97
CA CYS A 221 -39.50 21.83 -15.86
C CYS A 221 -39.77 20.88 -17.04
N VAL A 222 -39.01 21.06 -18.11
CA VAL A 222 -39.10 20.20 -19.30
C VAL A 222 -37.77 19.49 -19.48
N ILE A 223 -37.80 18.16 -19.42
CA ILE A 223 -36.64 17.32 -19.68
C ILE A 223 -36.57 17.04 -21.18
N CYS A 224 -35.40 17.30 -21.77
CA CYS A 224 -35.06 16.91 -23.12
C CYS A 224 -34.36 15.54 -23.13
N ASP A 225 -34.63 14.77 -24.18
CA ASP A 225 -34.03 13.47 -24.45
C ASP A 225 -34.22 12.47 -23.29
N PRO A 226 -35.45 12.33 -22.73
CA PRO A 226 -35.68 11.56 -21.51
C PRO A 226 -35.30 10.10 -21.69
N VAL A 227 -34.66 9.53 -20.67
CA VAL A 227 -34.14 8.17 -20.69
C VAL A 227 -35.23 7.20 -20.26
N ASP A 228 -35.36 6.08 -20.98
CA ASP A 228 -36.31 5.02 -20.60
C ASP A 228 -35.78 4.10 -19.49
N ASP A 229 -36.62 3.18 -19.00
CA ASP A 229 -36.25 2.21 -17.96
C ASP A 229 -35.08 1.29 -18.37
N LYS A 230 -34.76 1.23 -19.66
CA LYS A 230 -33.64 0.46 -20.21
C LYS A 230 -32.36 1.29 -20.31
N GLY A 231 -32.39 2.56 -19.91
CA GLY A 231 -31.24 3.47 -19.98
C GLY A 231 -31.01 4.05 -21.38
N VAL A 232 -31.99 4.00 -22.28
CA VAL A 232 -31.87 4.51 -23.65
C VAL A 232 -32.50 5.90 -23.76
N PRO A 233 -31.75 6.94 -24.16
CA PRO A 233 -32.28 8.29 -24.38
C PRO A 233 -33.27 8.35 -25.56
N LYS A 234 -34.44 8.94 -25.34
CA LYS A 234 -35.42 9.22 -26.41
C LYS A 234 -35.11 10.54 -27.10
N ILE A 235 -34.17 10.51 -28.03
CA ILE A 235 -33.66 11.70 -28.73
C ILE A 235 -34.80 12.50 -29.41
N GLY A 236 -34.80 13.81 -29.19
CA GLY A 236 -35.76 14.77 -29.74
C GLY A 236 -37.11 14.79 -29.01
N LYS A 237 -37.32 13.95 -27.99
CA LYS A 237 -38.54 13.98 -27.17
C LYS A 237 -38.35 14.90 -25.97
N LYS A 238 -39.47 15.49 -25.53
CA LYS A 238 -39.54 16.34 -24.34
C LYS A 238 -40.62 15.79 -23.40
N VAL A 239 -40.34 15.84 -22.09
CA VAL A 239 -41.29 15.43 -21.04
C VAL A 239 -41.45 16.59 -20.06
N LEU A 240 -42.71 16.98 -19.83
CA LEU A 240 -43.09 17.95 -18.82
C LEU A 240 -43.15 17.28 -17.45
N ILE A 241 -42.45 17.84 -16.48
CA ILE A 241 -42.58 17.47 -15.06
C ILE A 241 -43.08 18.70 -14.31
N GLN A 242 -44.19 18.55 -13.58
CA GLN A 242 -44.81 19.61 -12.80
C GLN A 242 -45.21 19.13 -11.41
N GLY A 243 -45.31 20.06 -10.47
CA GLY A 243 -45.70 19.80 -9.09
C GLY A 243 -44.53 19.40 -8.19
N GLU A 244 -44.84 19.17 -6.91
CA GLU A 244 -43.84 18.88 -5.88
C GLU A 244 -43.16 17.54 -6.13
N LYS A 245 -41.88 17.57 -6.52
CA LYS A 245 -41.11 16.37 -6.86
C LYS A 245 -39.62 16.60 -6.71
N ALA A 246 -38.90 15.60 -6.20
CA ALA A 246 -37.45 15.53 -6.24
C ALA A 246 -37.00 14.36 -7.12
N PHE A 247 -36.10 14.59 -8.06
CA PHE A 247 -35.58 13.55 -8.95
C PHE A 247 -34.18 13.89 -9.47
N PHE A 248 -33.42 12.88 -9.88
CA PHE A 248 -32.12 13.08 -10.52
C PHE A 248 -32.26 13.07 -12.04
N LEU A 249 -31.45 13.85 -12.75
CA LEU A 249 -31.32 13.70 -14.20
C LEU A 249 -30.48 12.47 -14.51
N MET A 250 -30.98 11.65 -15.42
CA MET A 250 -30.22 10.52 -15.95
C MET A 250 -29.09 11.02 -16.86
N PRO A 251 -28.00 10.26 -17.04
CA PRO A 251 -26.95 10.61 -17.98
C PRO A 251 -27.51 10.85 -19.39
N GLY A 252 -27.22 12.02 -19.95
CA GLY A 252 -27.74 12.46 -21.26
C GLY A 252 -28.99 13.35 -21.19
N GLU A 253 -29.71 13.37 -20.08
CA GLU A 253 -30.85 14.28 -19.89
C GLU A 253 -30.39 15.71 -19.61
N ARG A 254 -31.18 16.67 -20.09
CA ARG A 254 -30.99 18.10 -19.78
C ARG A 254 -32.33 18.80 -19.61
N LEU A 255 -32.34 19.86 -18.82
CA LEU A 255 -33.48 20.76 -18.75
C LEU A 255 -33.48 21.69 -19.97
N ASP A 256 -34.62 21.84 -20.63
CA ASP A 256 -34.79 22.70 -21.82
C ASP A 256 -34.60 24.18 -21.48
N ALA A 257 -35.28 24.64 -20.42
CA ALA A 257 -35.27 26.03 -19.97
C ALA A 257 -35.15 26.13 -18.43
N GLY A 258 -34.45 25.18 -17.81
CA GLY A 258 -34.32 25.11 -16.36
C GLY A 258 -35.65 24.82 -15.63
N ILE A 259 -35.74 25.29 -14.39
CA ILE A 259 -36.95 25.20 -13.56
C ILE A 259 -37.74 26.50 -13.74
N ASN A 260 -39.01 26.40 -14.10
CA ASN A 260 -39.91 27.51 -14.38
C ASN A 260 -41.10 27.52 -13.42
N ASN A 261 -41.73 28.69 -13.26
CA ASN A 261 -42.94 28.83 -12.46
C ASN A 261 -44.18 28.54 -13.31
N VAL A 262 -45.13 27.79 -12.76
CA VAL A 262 -46.44 27.54 -13.36
C VAL A 262 -47.20 28.86 -13.46
N TYR A 263 -47.89 29.06 -14.58
CA TYR A 263 -48.74 30.23 -14.79
C TYR A 263 -50.02 30.09 -13.96
N VAL A 264 -50.20 30.97 -12.98
CA VAL A 264 -51.44 31.10 -12.21
C VAL A 264 -52.16 32.34 -12.73
N LEU A 265 -53.29 32.14 -13.42
CA LEU A 265 -54.07 33.22 -14.03
C LEU A 265 -55.21 33.66 -13.09
N GLY A 266 -55.31 34.96 -12.84
CA GLY A 266 -56.46 35.57 -12.17
C GLY A 266 -57.70 35.65 -13.07
N GLN A 267 -58.85 36.05 -12.50
CA GLN A 267 -60.13 36.14 -13.24
C GLN A 267 -60.09 37.02 -14.50
N ASN A 268 -59.21 38.03 -14.53
CA ASN A 268 -59.07 38.99 -15.62
C ASN A 268 -57.78 38.79 -16.44
N GLU A 269 -57.09 37.67 -16.25
CA GLU A 269 -55.84 37.35 -16.95
C GLU A 269 -56.08 36.22 -17.95
N GLY A 270 -55.35 36.28 -19.07
CA GLY A 270 -55.40 35.28 -20.12
C GLY A 270 -54.01 35.06 -20.69
N ILE A 271 -53.78 33.86 -21.21
CA ILE A 271 -52.52 33.51 -21.86
C ILE A 271 -52.77 33.22 -23.33
N ILE A 272 -51.95 33.82 -24.19
CA ILE A 272 -52.04 33.58 -25.63
C ILE A 272 -51.12 32.41 -25.95
N LEU A 273 -51.71 31.35 -26.51
CA LEU A 273 -51.02 30.12 -26.86
C LEU A 273 -50.95 29.96 -28.37
N ARG A 274 -49.77 29.58 -28.88
CA ARG A 274 -49.55 29.20 -30.27
C ARG A 274 -49.24 27.72 -30.35
N ALA A 275 -50.04 26.97 -31.10
CA ALA A 275 -49.77 25.57 -31.39
C ALA A 275 -48.49 25.41 -32.23
N MET A 276 -47.61 24.52 -31.81
CA MET A 276 -46.34 24.20 -32.49
C MET A 276 -46.37 22.81 -33.12
N GLU A 277 -46.89 21.81 -32.40
CA GLU A 277 -46.93 20.42 -32.87
C GLU A 277 -48.23 19.75 -32.44
N SER A 278 -48.67 18.72 -33.16
CA SER A 278 -49.77 17.84 -32.75
C SER A 278 -49.26 16.70 -31.86
N PHE A 279 -49.99 16.42 -30.79
CA PHE A 279 -49.67 15.39 -29.80
C PHE A 279 -50.93 14.57 -29.47
N GLN A 280 -50.77 13.30 -29.08
CA GLN A 280 -51.86 12.42 -28.65
C GLN A 280 -51.65 12.02 -27.19
N ASP A 281 -52.60 12.36 -26.32
CA ASP A 281 -52.70 11.86 -24.95
C ASP A 281 -53.91 10.94 -24.82
N GLY A 282 -53.64 9.63 -24.82
CA GLY A 282 -54.70 8.61 -24.87
C GLY A 282 -55.58 8.75 -26.12
N ASN A 283 -56.90 8.86 -25.92
CA ASN A 283 -57.88 9.06 -27.02
C ASN A 283 -58.06 10.52 -27.45
N THR A 284 -57.24 11.44 -26.94
CA THR A 284 -57.38 12.88 -27.17
C THR A 284 -56.23 13.38 -28.04
N VAL A 285 -56.55 13.90 -29.22
CA VAL A 285 -55.57 14.62 -30.05
C VAL A 285 -55.50 16.06 -29.53
N GLY A 286 -54.34 16.44 -28.99
CA GLY A 286 -54.02 17.78 -28.52
C GLY A 286 -52.97 18.47 -29.38
N LEU A 287 -52.68 19.73 -29.07
CA LEU A 287 -51.59 20.50 -29.67
C LEU A 287 -50.62 20.91 -28.55
N LEU A 288 -49.31 20.82 -28.82
CA LEU A 288 -48.26 21.43 -28.01
C LEU A 288 -48.30 22.94 -28.23
N PHE A 289 -48.38 23.72 -27.17
CA PHE A 289 -48.48 25.17 -27.24
C PHE A 289 -47.22 25.86 -26.73
N SER A 290 -46.81 26.93 -27.40
CA SER A 290 -45.87 27.93 -26.88
C SER A 290 -46.65 29.16 -26.46
N ILE A 291 -46.22 29.81 -25.38
CA ILE A 291 -46.73 31.12 -24.99
C ILE A 291 -46.14 32.17 -25.94
N LEU A 292 -46.97 33.12 -26.36
CA LEU A 292 -46.60 34.25 -27.22
C LEU A 292 -46.17 35.48 -26.40
#